data_AF-A0ABC8JLV8-F1
#
_entry.id   AF-A0ABC8JLV8-F1
#
_cell.length_a   1.000
_cell.length_b   1.000
_cell.length_c   1.000
_cell.angle_alpha   90.00
_cell.angle_beta   90.00
_cell.angle_gamma   90.00
#
_symmetry.space_group_name_H-M   'P 1'
#
loop_
_entity.id
_entity.type
_entity.pdbx_description
1 polymer ?
#
loop_
_entity_poly.entity_id
_entity_poly.type
_entity_poly.pdbx_seq_one_letter_code
_entity_poly.pdbx_strand_id
1 'polypeptide(L)' 'MANTLGDDKILSYNDVVLRRSDLDILNEPNFLNDRIIEFYLSYLSTLHTSPTISLIPPSIAF' A
#
# COMPACT_ATOMS: atom_id res chain seq x y z
N MET A 1 -23.30 17.54 6.89
CA MET A 1 -22.51 17.19 8.08
C MET A 1 -21.24 16.52 7.57
N ALA A 2 -20.11 17.23 7.60
CA ALA A 2 -18.84 16.66 7.18
C ALA A 2 -18.44 15.61 8.23
N ASN A 3 -18.60 14.33 7.90
CA ASN A 3 -18.08 13.27 8.75
C ASN A 3 -16.56 13.40 8.72
N THR A 4 -16.00 13.96 9.78
CA THR A 4 -14.59 13.86 10.13
C THR A 4 -14.30 12.43 10.59
N LEU A 5 -14.63 11.44 9.76
CA LEU A 5 -14.08 10.09 9.84
C LEU A 5 -12.64 10.24 9.35
N GLY A 6 -11.80 10.70 10.27
CA GLY A 6 -10.38 10.90 10.04
C GLY A 6 -9.82 9.58 9.56
N ASP A 7 -9.29 9.61 8.34
CA ASP A 7 -8.51 8.59 7.64
C ASP A 7 -8.03 7.41 8.51
N ASP A 8 -8.97 6.54 8.86
CA ASP A 8 -8.74 5.54 9.90
C ASP A 8 -7.66 4.58 9.41
N LYS A 9 -6.70 4.27 10.29
CA LYS A 9 -5.70 3.25 10.01
C LYS A 9 -6.39 1.89 9.94
N ILE A 10 -6.40 1.28 8.75
CA ILE A 10 -7.06 0.00 8.51
C ILE A 10 -6.09 -1.16 8.57
N LEU A 11 -4.86 -0.94 8.08
CA LEU A 11 -3.84 -1.97 8.07
C LEU A 11 -2.48 -1.39 8.43
N SER A 12 -1.74 -2.11 9.27
CA SER A 12 -0.30 -1.96 9.41
C SER A 12 0.34 -3.26 8.93
N TYR A 13 1.09 -3.21 7.84
CA TYR A 13 1.79 -4.37 7.30
C TYR A 13 3.24 -4.01 7.02
N ASN A 14 4.16 -4.60 7.78
CA ASN A 14 5.56 -4.17 7.85
C ASN A 14 5.62 -2.63 8.08
N ASP A 15 6.34 -1.91 7.22
CA ASP A 15 6.49 -0.45 7.27
C ASP A 15 5.34 0.30 6.57
N VAL A 16 4.38 -0.41 5.98
CA VAL A 16 3.26 0.21 5.24
C VAL A 16 2.03 0.35 6.12
N VAL A 17 1.51 1.57 6.18
CA VAL A 17 0.24 1.89 6.84
C VAL A 17 -0.78 2.25 5.78
N LEU A 18 -1.84 1.43 5.65
CA LEU A 18 -2.98 1.73 4.78
C LEU A 18 -4.12 2.30 5.61
N ARG A 19 -4.75 3.32 5.04
CA ARG A 19 -5.88 4.02 5.64
C ARG A 19 -7.14 3.86 4.80
N ARG A 20 -8.29 4.29 5.32
CA ARG A 20 -9.58 4.15 4.62
C ARG A 20 -9.53 4.78 3.24
N SER A 21 -8.96 5.98 3.14
CA SER A 21 -8.85 6.70 1.85
C SER A 21 -8.00 5.95 0.83
N ASP A 22 -6.92 5.28 1.28
CA ASP A 22 -6.08 4.46 0.40
C ASP A 22 -6.87 3.27 -0.17
N LEU A 23 -7.78 2.67 0.61
CA LEU A 23 -8.58 1.55 0.11
C LEU A 23 -9.77 2.00 -0.73
N ASP A 24 -10.32 3.20 -0.48
CA ASP A 24 -11.45 3.72 -1.23
C ASP A 24 -11.09 3.91 -2.71
N ILE A 25 -9.84 4.25 -3.05
CA ILE A 25 -9.40 4.41 -4.44
C ILE A 25 -9.38 3.10 -5.24
N LEU A 26 -9.35 1.93 -4.59
CA LEU A 26 -9.37 0.62 -5.26
C LEU A 26 -10.74 0.26 -5.86
N ASN A 27 -11.81 0.92 -5.45
CA ASN A 27 -13.17 0.56 -5.86
C ASN A 27 -13.61 1.17 -7.20
N GLU A 28 -12.85 2.12 -7.73
CA GLU A 28 -13.18 2.92 -8.93
C GLU A 28 -11.93 3.04 -9.83
N PRO A 29 -12.04 3.46 -11.11
CA PRO A 29 -10.89 3.59 -12.02
C PRO A 29 -9.99 4.79 -11.66
N ASN A 30 -9.46 4.77 -10.45
CA ASN A 30 -8.55 5.76 -9.91
C ASN A 30 -7.10 5.29 -10.08
N PHE A 31 -6.18 6.25 -10.08
CA PHE A 31 -4.76 5.94 -9.99
C PHE A 31 -4.43 5.35 -8.63
N LEU A 32 -3.63 4.28 -8.64
CA LEU A 32 -3.07 3.70 -7.43
C LEU A 32 -2.08 4.67 -6.79
N ASN A 33 -2.08 4.71 -5.47
CA ASN A 33 -1.10 5.48 -4.73
C ASN A 33 0.12 4.62 -4.36
N ASP A 34 1.19 5.30 -3.96
CA ASP A 34 2.45 4.64 -3.59
C ASP A 34 2.27 3.68 -2.42
N ARG A 35 1.35 3.97 -1.48
CA ARG A 35 1.07 3.15 -0.30
C ARG A 35 0.54 1.76 -0.68
N ILE A 36 -0.41 1.69 -1.61
CA ILE A 36 -0.95 0.41 -2.09
C ILE A 36 0.11 -0.37 -2.85
N ILE A 37 0.87 0.31 -3.71
CA ILE A 37 1.93 -0.32 -4.50
C ILE A 37 3.00 -0.91 -3.57
N GLU A 38 3.44 -0.13 -2.58
CA GLU A 38 4.42 -0.52 -1.57
C GLU A 38 3.93 -1.69 -0.71
N PHE A 39 2.66 -1.68 -0.28
CA PHE A 39 2.02 -2.80 0.40
C PHE A 39 2.07 -4.07 -0.45
N TYR A 40 1.64 -3.97 -1.71
CA TYR A 40 1.53 -5.13 -2.58
C TYR A 40 2.89 -5.75 -2.91
N LEU A 41 3.91 -4.92 -3.16
CA LEU A 41 5.28 -5.39 -3.36
C LEU A 41 5.85 -6.07 -2.10
N SER A 42 5.58 -5.48 -0.92
CA SER A 42 5.97 -6.07 0.37
C SER A 42 5.26 -7.40 0.65
N TYR A 43 4.02 -7.53 0.19
CA TYR A 43 3.28 -8.79 0.28
C TYR A 43 3.83 -9.85 -0.68
N LEU A 44 4.08 -9.48 -1.94
CA LEU A 44 4.65 -10.37 -2.95
C LEU A 44 6.03 -10.91 -2.56
N SER A 45 6.87 -10.12 -1.89
CA SER A 45 8.20 -10.57 -1.44
C SER A 45 8.10 -11.70 -0.41
N THR A 46 7.04 -11.73 0.41
CA THR A 46 6.79 -12.81 1.37
C THR A 46 6.27 -14.08 0.71
N LEU A 47 5.52 -13.96 -0.38
CA LEU A 47 5.03 -15.11 -1.15
C LEU A 47 6.10 -15.70 -2.07
N HIS A 48 6.95 -14.84 -2.62
CA HIS A 48 7.97 -15.20 -3.60
C HIS A 48 9.35 -14.84 -3.09
N THR A 49 9.93 -15.69 -2.24
CA THR A 49 11.33 -15.58 -1.77
C THR A 49 12.35 -16.00 -2.83
N SER A 50 12.04 -15.85 -4.11
CA SER A 50 12.95 -16.25 -5.20
C SER A 50 14.20 -15.36 -5.18
N PRO A 51 15.42 -15.92 -5.18
CA PRO A 51 16.65 -15.13 -5.17
C PRO A 51 16.90 -14.34 -6.47
N THR A 52 16.08 -14.56 -7.50
CA THR A 52 16.20 -13.93 -8.82
C THR A 52 15.41 -12.64 -8.97
N ILE A 53 14.52 -12.32 -8.03
CA ILE A 53 13.62 -11.16 -8.11
C ILE A 53 13.76 -10.36 -6.82
N SER A 54 14.09 -9.07 -6.96
CA SER A 54 14.10 -8.12 -5.86
C SER A 54 12.98 -7.10 -6.08
N LEU A 55 12.07 -7.00 -5.12
CA LEU A 55 10.95 -6.07 -5.14
C LEU A 55 11.34 -4.85 -4.30
N ILE A 56 11.53 -3.72 -4.98
CA ILE A 56 11.98 -2.48 -4.34
C ILE A 56 10.77 -1.56 -4.14
N PRO A 57 10.51 -1.09 -2.91
CA PRO A 57 9.41 -0.17 -2.65
C PRO A 57 9.63 1.19 -3.34
N PRO A 58 8.55 1.85 -3.80
CA PRO A 58 8.62 3.13 -4.52
C PRO A 58 9.17 4.29 -3.67
N SER A 59 9.22 4.13 -2.34
CA SER A 59 9.81 5.06 -1.37
C SER A 59 11.34 5.07 -1.36
N ILE A 60 12.01 4.15 -2.06
CA ILE A 60 13.48 4.15 -2.23
C ILE A 60 13.84 5.07 -3.41
N ALA A 61 14.37 6.26 -3.09
CA ALA A 61 15.02 7.13 -4.06
C ALA A 61 16.52 6.76 -4.19
N PHE A 62 17.02 6.71 -5.43
CA PHE A 62 18.43 6.51 -5.75
C PHE A 62 19.18 7.85 -5.85
#